data_AF-A0A5C6YPD0-F1
#
_entry.id   AF-A0A5C6YPD0-F1
#
_cell.length_a   1.000
_cell.length_b   1.000
_cell.length_c   1.000
_cell.angle_alpha   90.00
_cell.angle_beta   90.00
_cell.angle_gamma   90.00
#
_symmetry.space_group_name_H-M   'P 1'
#
loop_
_entity.id
_entity.type
_entity.pdbx_description
1 polymer ?
#
loop_
_entity_poly.entity_id
_entity_poly.type
_entity_poly.pdbx_seq_one_letter_code
_entity_poly.pdbx_strand_id
1 'polypeptide(L)'
;MNTPPRVELDGRDAPALLAQLLARRAGYTPEWLAADRGAGLAAIAARYLEALTQRLGQVPDKLKLGFLDVAGLSLVPAQEARAPVVFRLSDQATGGSAPART
;
A
#
# COMPACT_ATOMS: atom_id res chain seq x y z
N MET A 1 -16.94 0.79 -13.01
CA MET A 1 -15.49 0.88 -12.76
C MET A 1 -15.02 -0.54 -12.46
N ASN A 2 -14.23 -1.15 -13.35
CA ASN A 2 -13.80 -2.54 -13.19
C ASN A 2 -12.48 -2.52 -12.40
N THR A 3 -12.49 -2.96 -11.15
CA THR A 3 -11.27 -3.03 -10.33
C THR A 3 -10.35 -4.09 -10.96
N PRO A 4 -9.11 -3.75 -11.33
CA PRO A 4 -8.19 -4.76 -11.87
C PRO A 4 -7.99 -5.87 -10.81
N PRO A 5 -7.92 -7.14 -11.23
CA PRO A 5 -7.74 -8.25 -10.30
C PRO A 5 -6.43 -8.07 -9.53
N ARG A 6 -6.52 -8.03 -8.19
CA ARG A 6 -5.36 -8.03 -7.31
C ARG A 6 -4.72 -9.42 -7.40
N VAL A 7 -3.47 -9.49 -7.82
CA VAL A 7 -2.71 -10.74 -7.83
C VAL A 7 -2.31 -11.04 -6.38
N GLU A 8 -2.95 -12.03 -5.77
CA GLU A 8 -2.57 -12.56 -4.48
C GLU A 8 -1.44 -13.57 -4.66
N LEU A 9 -0.23 -13.21 -4.22
CA LEU A 9 0.96 -14.06 -4.38
C LEU A 9 0.97 -15.21 -3.37
N ASP A 10 0.53 -14.93 -2.14
CA ASP A 10 0.46 -15.89 -1.06
C ASP A 10 -0.50 -15.35 0.02
N GLY A 11 -1.56 -16.10 0.30
CA GLY A 11 -2.65 -15.73 1.20
C GLY A 11 -2.61 -16.41 2.57
N ARG A 12 -1.52 -17.13 2.87
CA ARG A 12 -1.42 -17.88 4.13
C ARG A 12 -1.31 -16.95 5.33
N ASP A 13 -2.19 -17.16 6.30
CA ASP A 13 -2.13 -16.51 7.60
C ASP A 13 -1.22 -17.27 8.57
N ALA A 14 -0.90 -16.67 9.71
CA ALA A 14 -0.03 -17.27 10.72
C ALA A 14 -0.54 -18.63 11.23
N PRO A 15 -1.84 -18.86 11.46
CA PRO A 15 -2.34 -20.20 11.75
C PRO A 15 -2.01 -21.24 10.67
N ALA A 16 -2.24 -20.91 9.39
CA ALA A 16 -1.92 -21.81 8.28
C ALA A 16 -0.41 -22.07 8.18
N LEU A 17 0.42 -21.04 8.36
CA LEU A 17 1.88 -21.14 8.37
C LEU A 17 2.39 -21.97 9.55
N LEU A 18 1.81 -21.79 10.74
CA LEU A 18 2.14 -22.56 11.93
C LEU A 18 1.79 -24.04 11.75
N ALA A 19 0.58 -24.33 11.23
CA ALA A 19 0.16 -25.70 10.96
C ALA A 19 1.12 -26.38 9.97
N GLN A 20 1.52 -25.69 8.90
CA GLN A 20 2.46 -26.21 7.92
C GLN A 20 3.86 -26.43 8.52
N LEU A 21 4.34 -25.51 9.35
CA LEU A 21 5.64 -25.62 10.02
C LEU A 21 5.66 -26.83 10.96
N LEU A 22 4.64 -26.95 11.80
CA LEU A 22 4.51 -28.09 12.72
C LEU A 22 4.34 -29.42 11.98
N ALA A 23 3.63 -29.46 10.85
CA ALA A 23 3.50 -30.67 10.04
C ALA A 23 4.85 -31.15 9.46
N ARG A 24 5.76 -30.22 9.14
CA ARG A 24 7.07 -30.53 8.55
C ARG A 24 8.16 -30.81 9.58
N ARG A 25 7.96 -30.49 10.85
CA ARG A 25 8.99 -30.53 11.89
C ARG A 25 9.75 -31.85 11.95
N ALA A 26 9.05 -32.98 11.87
CA ALA A 26 9.66 -34.31 12.05
C ALA A 26 10.63 -34.66 10.91
N GLY A 27 10.50 -34.02 9.74
CA GLY A 27 11.43 -34.20 8.62
C GLY A 27 12.76 -33.45 8.78
N TYR A 28 12.84 -32.49 9.70
CA TYR A 28 14.04 -31.67 9.94
C TYR A 28 14.65 -31.93 11.33
N THR A 29 13.79 -32.06 12.35
CA THR A 29 14.15 -32.30 13.75
C THR A 29 13.20 -33.34 14.34
N PRO A 30 13.48 -34.64 14.15
CA PRO A 30 12.64 -35.73 14.64
C PRO A 30 12.42 -35.73 16.16
N GLU A 31 13.38 -35.23 16.92
CA GLU A 31 13.33 -35.07 18.38
C GLU A 31 12.36 -33.97 18.85
N TRP A 32 11.87 -33.12 17.94
CA TRP A 32 10.97 -32.02 18.28
C TRP A 32 9.53 -32.49 18.49
N LEU A 33 9.18 -32.68 19.75
CA LEU A 33 7.81 -33.00 20.20
C LEU A 33 6.94 -31.73 20.26
N ALA A 34 5.69 -31.83 19.81
CA ALA A 34 4.78 -30.70 19.64
C ALA A 34 4.38 -29.98 20.95
N ALA A 35 4.63 -30.59 22.11
CA ALA A 35 4.22 -30.10 23.43
C ALA A 35 5.28 -29.22 24.13
N ASP A 36 6.42 -28.95 23.50
CA ASP A 36 7.54 -28.22 24.12
C ASP A 36 7.52 -26.71 23.81
N ARG A 37 8.39 -25.93 24.48
CA ARG A 37 8.64 -24.49 24.24
C ARG A 37 8.88 -24.13 22.77
N GLY A 38 9.31 -25.10 21.96
CA GLY A 38 9.45 -24.95 20.51
C GLY A 38 8.13 -24.55 19.81
N ALA A 39 6.97 -24.95 20.33
CA ALA A 39 5.68 -24.53 19.78
C ALA A 39 5.46 -23.01 19.89
N GLY A 40 5.94 -22.39 20.98
CA GLY A 40 5.88 -20.93 21.15
C GLY A 40 6.79 -20.20 20.15
N LEU A 41 8.01 -20.70 19.95
CA LEU A 41 8.93 -20.16 18.94
C LEU A 41 8.37 -20.33 17.52
N ALA A 42 7.74 -21.46 17.23
CA ALA A 42 7.07 -21.70 15.95
C ALA A 42 5.92 -20.71 15.70
N ALA A 43 5.13 -20.39 16.73
CA ALA A 43 4.08 -19.38 16.63
C ALA A 43 4.63 -17.98 16.34
N ILE A 44 5.72 -17.59 17.01
CA ILE A 44 6.43 -16.33 16.75
C ILE A 44 6.97 -16.30 15.31
N ALA A 45 7.61 -17.37 14.86
CA ALA A 45 8.12 -17.49 13.49
C ALA A 45 6.98 -17.39 12.46
N ALA A 46 5.85 -18.05 12.69
CA ALA A 46 4.67 -17.97 11.83
C ALA A 46 4.12 -16.53 11.74
N ARG A 47 4.13 -15.77 12.84
CA ARG A 47 3.75 -14.35 12.83
C ARG A 47 4.66 -13.49 11.97
N TYR A 48 5.98 -13.71 12.03
CA TYR A 48 6.93 -13.01 11.18
C TYR A 48 6.79 -13.39 9.71
N LEU A 49 6.56 -14.67 9.41
CA LEU A 49 6.31 -15.14 8.05
C LEU A 49 5.05 -14.52 7.45
N GLU A 50 3.97 -14.37 8.22
CA GLU A 50 2.78 -13.68 7.74
C GLU A 50 3.08 -12.20 7.40
N ALA A 51 3.84 -11.49 8.24
CA ALA A 51 4.23 -10.11 7.96
C ALA A 51 5.07 -9.98 6.68
N LEU A 52 5.97 -10.94 6.44
CA LEU A 52 6.74 -11.02 5.18
C LEU A 52 5.82 -11.28 3.98
N THR A 53 4.87 -12.20 4.14
CA THR A 53 3.88 -12.56 3.10
C THR A 53 3.01 -11.37 2.71
N GLN A 54 2.50 -10.64 3.70
CA GLN A 54 1.75 -9.40 3.50
C GLN A 54 2.57 -8.35 2.74
N ARG A 55 3.85 -8.21 3.06
CA ARG A 55 4.75 -7.27 2.37
C ARG A 55 5.07 -7.71 0.95
N LEU A 56 5.22 -9.02 0.72
CA LEU A 56 5.40 -9.59 -0.60
C LEU A 56 4.18 -9.33 -1.48
N GLY A 57 2.97 -9.43 -0.93
CA GLY A 57 1.72 -9.09 -1.61
C GLY A 57 1.64 -7.64 -2.12
N GLN A 58 2.48 -6.72 -1.60
CA GLN A 58 2.57 -5.32 -2.09
C GLN A 58 3.57 -5.13 -3.23
N VAL A 59 4.37 -6.14 -3.57
CA VAL A 59 5.39 -6.06 -4.62
C VAL A 59 4.79 -5.76 -6.01
N PRO A 60 3.67 -6.38 -6.45
CA PRO A 60 3.08 -6.07 -7.75
C PRO A 60 2.74 -4.58 -7.92
N ASP A 61 2.19 -3.95 -6.88
CA ASP A 61 1.86 -2.52 -6.90
C ASP A 61 3.13 -1.66 -7.03
N LYS A 62 4.20 -2.01 -6.32
CA LYS A 62 5.49 -1.31 -6.42
C LYS A 62 6.13 -1.48 -7.80
N LEU A 63 6.06 -2.68 -8.37
CA LEU A 63 6.57 -2.94 -9.71
C LEU A 63 5.80 -2.15 -10.76
N LYS A 64 4.48 -2.05 -10.63
CA LYS A 64 3.66 -1.21 -11.51
C LYS A 64 4.10 0.26 -11.45
N LEU A 65 4.30 0.81 -10.25
CA LEU A 65 4.78 2.19 -10.10
C LEU A 65 6.17 2.38 -10.71
N GLY A 66 7.10 1.46 -10.48
CA GLY A 66 8.43 1.49 -11.10
C GLY A 66 8.38 1.40 -12.63
N PHE A 67 7.47 0.59 -13.17
CA PHE A 67 7.25 0.52 -14.62
C PHE A 67 6.76 1.87 -15.20
N LEU A 68 5.80 2.53 -14.54
CA LEU A 68 5.31 3.83 -14.98
C LEU A 68 6.41 4.89 -14.94
N ASP A 69 7.25 4.86 -13.90
CA ASP A 69 8.41 5.75 -13.77
C ASP A 69 9.41 5.55 -14.91
N VAL A 70 9.77 4.29 -15.23
CA VAL A 70 10.63 3.97 -16.39
C VAL A 70 9.99 4.38 -17.72
N ALA A 71 8.66 4.30 -17.83
CA ALA A 71 7.93 4.77 -19.01
C ALA A 71 7.86 6.31 -19.12
N GLY A 72 8.42 7.06 -18.15
CA GLY A 72 8.39 8.52 -18.10
C GLY A 72 7.03 9.10 -17.71
N LEU A 73 6.13 8.27 -17.17
CA LEU A 73 4.80 8.70 -16.73
C LEU A 73 4.88 9.19 -15.29
N SER A 74 4.73 10.50 -15.11
CA SER A 74 4.67 11.15 -13.81
C SER A 74 3.26 11.66 -13.49
N LEU A 75 2.99 11.85 -12.21
CA LEU A 75 1.76 12.50 -11.75
C LEU A 75 1.73 13.95 -12.25
N VAL A 76 0.61 14.36 -12.85
CA VAL A 76 0.38 15.76 -13.19
C VAL A 76 0.26 16.54 -11.88
N PRO A 77 1.08 17.60 -11.68
CA PRO A 77 1.02 18.38 -10.45
C PRO A 77 -0.35 19.04 -10.30
N ALA A 78 -0.77 19.26 -9.05
CA ALA A 78 -1.98 20.01 -8.77
C ALA A 78 -1.91 21.38 -9.43
N GLN A 79 -2.91 21.69 -10.26
CA GLN A 79 -3.01 23.01 -10.91
C GLN A 79 -3.93 23.91 -10.09
N GLU A 80 -3.52 25.16 -9.90
CA GLU A 80 -4.35 26.19 -9.30
C GLU A 80 -5.65 26.36 -10.10
N ALA A 81 -6.78 26.41 -9.41
CA ALA A 81 -8.04 26.74 -10.03
C ALA A 81 -7.99 28.19 -10.56
N ARG A 82 -8.27 28.36 -11.85
CA ARG A 82 -8.37 29.68 -12.49
C ARG A 82 -9.82 29.91 -12.91
N ALA A 83 -10.42 30.97 -12.40
CA ALA A 83 -11.78 31.37 -12.75
C ALA A 83 -11.83 32.87 -13.04
N PRO A 84 -12.56 33.31 -14.08
CA PRO A 84 -12.82 34.72 -14.31
C PRO A 84 -13.78 35.25 -13.23
N VAL A 85 -13.41 36.35 -12.57
CA VAL A 85 -14.25 37.05 -11.58
C VAL A 85 -14.61 38.43 -12.15
N VAL A 86 -15.88 38.81 -12.06
CA VAL A 86 -16.38 40.10 -12.52
C VAL A 86 -16.79 40.93 -11.30
N PHE A 87 -16.19 42.12 -11.16
CA PHE A 87 -16.53 43.07 -10.11
C PHE A 87 -17.47 44.14 -10.66
N ARG A 88 -18.49 44.53 -9.90
CA ARG A 88 -19.30 45.72 -10.18
C ARG A 88 -18.86 46.87 -9.28
N LEU A 89 -18.64 48.03 -9.88
CA LEU A 89 -18.42 49.29 -9.17
C LEU A 89 -19.74 49.84 -8.65
N SER A 90 -19.68 50.56 -7.53
CA SER A 90 -20.83 51.31 -7.01
C SER A 90 -21.06 52.57 -7.85
N ASP A 91 -22.32 53.03 -7.89
CA ASP A 91 -22.76 54.13 -8.78
C ASP A 91 -22.07 55.49 -8.52
N GLN A 92 -21.40 55.63 -7.38
CA GLN A 92 -20.69 56.84 -6.96
C GLN A 92 -19.19 56.80 -7.31
N ALA A 93 -18.69 55.68 -7.84
CA ALA A 93 -17.27 55.49 -8.09
C ALA A 93 -16.87 55.95 -9.50
N THR A 94 -15.90 56.87 -9.57
CA THR A 94 -15.36 57.43 -10.82
C THR A 94 -14.26 56.57 -11.48
N GLY A 95 -13.81 55.50 -10.80
CA GLY A 95 -12.84 54.53 -11.32
C GLY A 95 -12.41 53.52 -10.27
N GLY A 96 -11.81 52.39 -10.70
CA GLY A 96 -11.31 51.35 -9.81
C GLY A 96 -10.25 50.47 -10.48
N SER A 97 -9.23 50.08 -9.72
CA SER A 97 -8.19 49.13 -10.14
C SER A 97 -8.00 48.09 -9.04
N ALA A 98 -8.01 46.82 -9.43
CA ALA A 98 -7.72 45.70 -8.54
C ALA A 98 -6.35 45.12 -8.91
N PRO A 99 -5.34 45.19 -8.02
CA PRO A 99 -4.03 44.64 -8.30
C PRO A 99 -4.08 43.10 -8.34
N ALA A 100 -3.10 42.48 -8.99
CA ALA A 100 -2.99 41.03 -8.98
C ALA A 100 -2.98 40.49 -7.54
N ARG A 101 -3.71 39.39 -7.29
CA ARG A 101 -3.92 38.73 -5.98
C ARG A 101 -4.89 39.44 -5.01
N THR A 102 -5.93 40.08 -5.54
CA THR A 102 -7.12 40.51 -4.77
C THR A 102 -8.19 39.44 -4.77
#